data_AF-K4CVM1-F1
#
_entry.id   AF-K4CVM1-F1
#
_cell.length_a   1.000
_cell.length_b   1.000
_cell.length_c   1.000
_cell.angle_alpha   90.00
_cell.angle_beta   90.00
_cell.angle_gamma   90.00
#
_symmetry.space_group_name_H-M   'P 1'
#
loop_
_entity.id
_entity.type
_entity.pdbx_description
1 polymer ?
#
loop_
_entity_poly.entity_id
_entity_poly.type
_entity_poly.pdbx_seq_one_letter_code
_entity_poly.pdbx_strand_id
1 'polypeptide(L)'
;MADQDLDGSYPRKESLIPCNSWIGLAASIKGLYGQLLHYLTNLSIKKWNSLRIGASDEDVPLDTLIDPAKAEASIWLIEEMHIYTTSLFFHC
;
A
#
# COMPACT_ATOMS: atom_id res chain seq x y z
N MET A 1 -42.38 3.03 -10.21
CA MET A 1 -42.07 2.68 -8.80
C MET A 1 -40.88 1.72 -8.86
N ALA A 2 -39.60 2.08 -8.66
CA ALA A 2 -38.95 2.98 -7.68
C ALA A 2 -39.33 2.59 -6.24
N ASP A 3 -38.46 2.30 -5.28
CA ASP A 3 -36.98 2.33 -5.12
C ASP A 3 -36.60 1.52 -3.85
N GLN A 4 -35.27 1.33 -3.61
CA GLN A 4 -34.56 1.00 -2.35
C GLN A 4 -34.43 -0.51 -2.03
N ASP A 5 -33.25 -1.12 -1.86
CA ASP A 5 -32.05 -0.64 -1.16
C ASP A 5 -30.72 -1.01 -1.85
N LEU A 6 -29.83 -0.01 -1.88
CA LEU A 6 -28.42 -0.10 -2.23
C LEU A 6 -27.63 -0.62 -1.02
N ASP A 7 -27.21 -1.89 -1.01
CA ASP A 7 -26.03 -2.28 -0.22
C ASP A 7 -24.87 -2.54 -1.19
N GLY A 8 -24.06 -1.50 -1.38
CA GLY A 8 -22.84 -1.50 -2.17
C GLY A 8 -21.71 -2.28 -1.51
N SER A 9 -21.96 -3.50 -1.05
CA SER A 9 -20.93 -4.43 -0.61
C SER A 9 -20.42 -5.19 -1.83
N TYR A 10 -19.55 -4.54 -2.63
CA TYR A 10 -18.62 -5.31 -3.46
C TYR A 10 -17.92 -6.28 -2.50
N PRO A 11 -17.87 -7.59 -2.79
CA PRO A 11 -17.13 -8.52 -1.95
C PRO A 11 -15.72 -7.95 -1.86
N ARG A 12 -15.34 -7.48 -0.66
CA ARG A 12 -13.97 -7.07 -0.40
C ARG A 12 -13.17 -8.30 -0.77
N LYS A 13 -12.43 -8.22 -1.88
CA LYS A 13 -11.40 -9.21 -2.18
C LYS A 13 -10.61 -9.26 -0.90
N GLU A 14 -10.75 -10.35 -0.17
CA GLU A 14 -9.94 -10.63 1.00
C GLU A 14 -8.52 -10.65 0.47
N SER A 15 -7.87 -9.49 0.50
CA SER A 15 -6.43 -9.46 0.32
C SER A 15 -5.93 -10.29 1.49
N LEU A 16 -5.34 -11.43 1.20
CA LEU A 16 -4.73 -12.33 2.18
C LEU A 16 -3.54 -11.70 2.91
N ILE A 17 -3.31 -10.39 2.72
CA ILE A 17 -2.21 -9.63 3.24
C ILE A 17 -2.70 -8.84 4.44
N PRO A 18 -2.23 -9.15 5.65
CA PRO A 18 -2.48 -8.32 6.83
C PRO A 18 -1.82 -6.94 6.64
N CYS A 19 -2.63 -5.89 6.45
CA CYS A 19 -2.18 -4.52 6.21
C CYS A 19 -2.25 -3.66 7.48
N ASN A 20 -1.61 -4.07 8.59
CA ASN A 20 -1.66 -3.30 9.83
C ASN A 20 -0.75 -2.04 9.81
N SER A 21 0.31 -2.08 9.00
CA SER A 21 1.32 -1.03 8.86
C SER A 21 1.90 -1.04 7.45
N TRP A 22 2.42 0.10 6.99
CA TRP A 22 3.04 0.20 5.66
C TRP A 22 4.27 -0.69 5.54
N ILE A 23 5.04 -0.81 6.63
CA ILE A 23 6.22 -1.68 6.69
C ILE A 23 5.80 -3.16 6.64
N GLY A 24 4.75 -3.55 7.38
CA GLY A 24 4.22 -4.92 7.38
C GLY A 24 3.63 -5.33 6.03
N LEU A 25 2.92 -4.42 5.36
CA LEU A 25 2.41 -4.62 4.01
C LEU A 25 3.56 -4.81 3.01
N ALA A 26 4.59 -3.96 3.05
CA ALA A 26 5.75 -4.09 2.19
C ALA A 26 6.53 -5.40 2.41
N ALA A 27 6.65 -5.85 3.66
CA ALA A 27 7.26 -7.14 3.98
C ALA A 27 6.44 -8.31 3.40
N SER A 28 5.11 -8.22 3.49
CA SER A 28 4.20 -9.22 2.93
C SER A 28 4.26 -9.26 1.40
N ILE A 29 4.30 -8.11 0.73
CA ILE A 29 4.48 -8.02 -0.73
C ILE A 29 5.81 -8.65 -1.15
N LYS A 30 6.91 -8.35 -0.45
CA LYS A 30 8.22 -8.98 -0.73
C LYS A 30 8.18 -10.50 -0.59
N GLY A 31 7.50 -11.01 0.44
CA GLY A 31 7.35 -12.45 0.66
C GLY A 31 6.47 -13.14 -0.38
N LEU A 32 5.37 -12.50 -0.79
CA LEU A 32 4.40 -13.08 -1.72
C LEU A 32 4.89 -13.08 -3.17
N TYR A 33 5.46 -11.96 -3.62
CA TYR A 33 5.86 -11.80 -5.01
C TYR A 33 7.32 -12.19 -5.27
N GLY A 34 8.12 -12.43 -4.22
CA GLY A 34 9.52 -12.84 -4.34
C GLY A 34 10.44 -11.77 -4.96
N GLN A 35 9.94 -10.54 -5.13
CA GLN A 35 10.68 -9.44 -5.75
C GLN A 35 11.15 -8.43 -4.69
N LEU A 36 12.37 -7.93 -4.88
CA LEU A 36 12.91 -6.84 -4.07
C LEU A 36 12.31 -5.51 -4.54
N LEU A 37 11.69 -4.77 -3.61
CA LEU A 37 11.25 -3.39 -3.85
C LEU A 37 12.46 -2.46 -4.00
N HIS A 38 12.36 -1.49 -4.90
CA HIS A 38 13.38 -0.48 -5.17
C HIS A 38 13.75 0.31 -3.90
N TYR A 39 14.98 0.81 -3.84
CA TYR A 39 15.49 1.54 -2.67
C TYR A 39 14.62 2.75 -2.30
N LEU A 40 14.23 3.55 -3.31
CA LEU A 40 13.35 4.71 -3.09
C LEU A 40 11.96 4.29 -2.58
N THR A 41 11.43 3.17 -3.04
CA THR A 41 10.15 2.64 -2.56
C THR A 41 10.24 2.29 -1.08
N ASN A 42 11.33 1.63 -0.67
CA ASN A 42 11.57 1.33 0.75
C ASN A 42 11.69 2.60 1.60
N LEU A 43 12.30 3.68 1.08
CA LEU A 43 12.37 4.97 1.77
C LEU A 43 11.00 5.63 1.89
N SER A 44 10.21 5.64 0.81
CA SER A 44 8.85 6.18 0.81
C SER A 44 7.95 5.46 1.83
N ILE A 45 8.01 4.12 1.85
CA ILE A 45 7.28 3.30 2.83
C ILE A 45 7.67 3.64 4.27
N LYS A 46 8.97 3.78 4.56
CA LYS A 46 9.45 4.19 5.89
C LYS A 46 8.93 5.58 6.27
N LYS A 47 8.94 6.52 5.33
CA LYS A 47 8.43 7.88 5.54
C LYS A 47 6.94 7.87 5.86
N TRP A 48 6.13 7.14 5.08
CA TRP A 48 4.70 7.00 5.36
C TRP A 48 4.42 6.37 6.70
N ASN A 49 5.21 5.37 7.10
CA ASN A 49 5.08 4.78 8.43
C ASN A 49 5.44 5.80 9.53
N SER A 50 6.50 6.59 9.34
CA SER A 50 6.88 7.63 10.32
C SER A 50 5.88 8.78 10.43
N LEU A 51 5.17 9.10 9.35
CA LEU A 51 4.14 10.16 9.36
C LEU A 51 2.94 9.80 10.24
N ARG A 52 2.77 8.51 10.58
CA ARG A 52 1.73 8.05 11.50
C ARG A 52 2.14 8.16 12.97
N ILE A 53 3.44 8.28 13.26
CA ILE A 53 3.94 8.39 14.64
C ILE A 53 3.61 9.80 15.15
N GLY A 54 2.89 9.88 16.27
CA GLY A 54 2.40 11.14 16.86
C GLY A 54 1.11 11.67 16.25
N ALA A 55 0.47 10.94 15.34
CA ALA A 55 -0.86 11.26 14.83
C ALA A 55 -1.94 10.73 15.80
N SER A 56 -3.12 11.34 15.81
CA SER A 56 -4.24 10.90 16.67
C SER A 56 -4.74 9.49 16.36
N ASP A 57 -4.40 8.97 15.18
CA ASP A 57 -4.74 7.65 14.66
C ASP A 57 -3.52 6.70 14.59
N GLU A 58 -2.49 6.94 15.41
CA GLU A 58 -1.30 6.08 15.50
C GLU A 58 -1.66 4.63 15.85
N ASP A 59 -2.56 4.44 16.81
CA ASP A 59 -3.02 3.11 17.28
C ASP A 59 -4.02 2.44 16.33
N VAL A 60 -4.50 3.15 15.31
CA VAL A 60 -5.51 2.65 14.38
C VAL A 60 -4.83 1.74 13.34
N PRO A 61 -5.25 0.50 13.13
CA PRO A 61 -4.64 -0.37 12.11
C PRO A 61 -4.80 0.20 10.68
N LEU A 62 -3.76 0.10 9.84
CA LEU A 62 -3.76 0.72 8.50
C LEU A 62 -4.87 0.17 7.57
N ASP A 63 -5.27 -1.09 7.74
CA ASP A 63 -6.36 -1.78 7.03
C ASP A 63 -7.75 -1.22 7.35
N THR A 64 -7.90 -0.51 8.47
CA THR A 64 -9.13 0.22 8.81
C THR A 64 -9.16 1.63 8.20
N LEU A 65 -7.99 2.23 7.94
CA LEU A 65 -7.87 3.55 7.32
C LEU A 65 -7.92 3.46 5.79
N ILE A 66 -7.27 2.45 5.21
CA ILE A 66 -7.14 2.27 3.77
C ILE A 66 -7.47 0.82 3.44
N ASP A 67 -8.33 0.64 2.45
CA ASP A 67 -8.61 -0.69 1.92
C ASP A 67 -7.31 -1.37 1.49
N PRO A 68 -7.01 -2.59 1.99
CA PRO A 68 -5.77 -3.30 1.70
C PRO A 68 -5.41 -3.40 0.22
N ALA A 69 -6.39 -3.60 -0.68
CA ALA A 69 -6.13 -3.70 -2.12
C ALA A 69 -5.70 -2.34 -2.70
N LYS A 70 -6.24 -1.23 -2.18
CA LYS A 70 -5.79 0.12 -2.55
C LYS A 70 -4.39 0.41 -2.00
N ALA A 71 -4.10 -0.03 -0.78
CA ALA A 71 -2.78 0.14 -0.18
C ALA A 71 -1.70 -0.61 -0.98
N GLU A 72 -1.98 -1.86 -1.36
CA GLU A 72 -1.11 -2.66 -2.23
C GLU A 72 -0.91 -2.00 -3.59
N ALA A 73 -1.99 -1.61 -4.28
CA ALA A 73 -1.92 -0.94 -5.57
C ALA A 73 -1.09 0.36 -5.52
N SER A 74 -1.18 1.11 -4.41
CA SER A 74 -0.40 2.33 -4.22
C SER A 74 1.10 2.06 -4.13
N ILE A 75 1.51 0.96 -3.46
CA ILE A 75 2.92 0.54 -3.41
C ILE A 75 3.42 0.18 -4.80
N TRP A 76 2.63 -0.57 -5.58
CA TRP A 76 3.00 -0.96 -6.94
C TRP A 76 3.16 0.23 -7.89
N LEU A 77 2.25 1.21 -7.83
CA LEU A 77 2.35 2.43 -8.64
C LEU A 77 3.62 3.23 -8.35
N ILE A 78 4.04 3.29 -7.08
CA ILE A 78 5.27 3.98 -6.70
C ILE A 78 6.51 3.18 -7.08
N GLU A 79 6.47 1.86 -6.93
CA GLU A 79 7.54 0.98 -7.39
C GLU A 79 7.76 1.15 -8.89
N GLU A 80 6.69 1.11 -9.68
CA GLU A 80 6.72 1.36 -11.12
C GLU A 80 7.32 2.74 -11.43
N MET A 81 6.82 3.78 -10.79
CA MET A 81 7.32 5.15 -10.95
C MET A 81 8.82 5.24 -10.65
N HIS A 82 9.29 4.66 -9.55
CA HIS A 82 10.71 4.68 -9.20
C HIS A 82 11.57 3.89 -10.20
N ILE A 83 11.10 2.74 -10.67
CA ILE A 83 11.81 1.95 -11.69
C ILE A 83 11.99 2.78 -12.97
N TYR A 84 10.93 3.42 -13.47
CA TYR A 84 10.98 4.15 -14.74
C TYR A 84 11.63 5.54 -14.64
N THR A 85 11.47 6.25 -13.52
CA THR A 85 12.01 7.61 -13.39
C THR A 85 13.45 7.63 -12.90
N THR A 86 13.87 6.65 -12.10
CA THR A 86 15.24 6.60 -11.54
C THR A 86 16.20 5.82 -12.45
N SER A 87 15.71 4.90 -13.29
CA SER A 87 16.58 4.21 -14.26
C SER A 87 17.10 5.14 -15.36
N LEU A 88 16.46 6.29 -15.59
CA LEU A 88 16.95 7.30 -16.52
C LEU A 88 18.29 7.92 -16.09
N PHE A 89 18.67 7.80 -14.81
CA PHE A 89 19.96 8.30 -14.31
C PHE A 89 21.15 7.37 -14.60
N PHE A 90 20.91 6.14 -15.06
CA PHE A 90 21.97 5.14 -15.34
C PHE A 90 22.10 4.75 -16.81
N HIS A 91 21.34 5.39 -17.71
CA HIS A 91 21.41 5.14 -19.15
C HIS A 91 21.81 6.40 -19.93
N CYS A 92 22.94 7.01 -19.55
CA CYS A 92 23.62 8.03 -20.35
C CYS A 92 25.13 7.75 -20.36
#